data_AF-A0A1G7F385-F1
#
_entry.id   AF-A0A1G7F385-F1
#
_cell.length_a   1.000
_cell.length_b   1.000
_cell.length_c   1.000
_cell.angle_alpha   90.00
_cell.angle_beta   90.00
_cell.angle_gamma   90.00
#
_symmetry.space_group_name_H-M   'P 1'
#
loop_
_entity.id
_entity.type
_entity.pdbx_description
1 polymer ?
#
loop_
_entity_poly.entity_id
_entity_poly.type
_entity_poly.pdbx_seq_one_letter_code
_entity_poly.pdbx_strand_id
1 'polypeptide(L)'
;MVKKKHYELEITGHLDIFVADREDEFEGEIEKWQEVLIHGDPEGIRSFAQLLNKIADFNQENRTDLPIGGREHYHLQPNVELSKSSVAVIVGRIDAKGAGDFYDRYVAKDA
;
A
#
# COMPACT_ATOMS: atom_id res chain seq x y z
N MET A 1 30.33 20.33 -1.85
CA MET A 1 29.42 19.73 -2.84
C MET A 1 28.39 18.90 -2.09
N VAL A 2 27.12 19.32 -2.05
CA VAL A 2 26.05 18.53 -1.44
C VAL A 2 25.71 17.39 -2.40
N LYS A 3 25.90 16.14 -1.99
CA LYS A 3 25.42 14.98 -2.75
C LYS A 3 23.90 15.12 -2.89
N LYS A 4 23.40 15.28 -4.13
CA LYS A 4 21.96 15.14 -4.41
C LYS A 4 21.56 13.74 -3.96
N LYS A 5 20.62 13.64 -3.01
CA LYS A 5 19.93 12.38 -2.73
C LYS A 5 19.17 12.00 -4.01
N HIS A 6 19.57 10.90 -4.64
CA HIS A 6 18.69 10.23 -5.60
C HIS A 6 17.53 9.67 -4.78
N TYR A 7 16.32 10.16 -5.03
CA TYR A 7 15.11 9.47 -4.58
C TYR A 7 14.90 8.33 -5.57
N GLU A 8 15.26 7.12 -5.17
CA GLU A 8 14.83 5.92 -5.88
C GLU A 8 13.32 5.80 -5.69
N LEU A 9 12.59 5.69 -6.80
CA LEU A 9 11.15 5.44 -6.76
C LEU A 9 10.93 4.01 -6.27
N GLU A 10 9.95 3.82 -5.38
CA GLU A 10 9.63 2.50 -4.85
C GLU A 10 8.95 1.60 -5.90
N ILE A 11 8.33 2.21 -6.93
CA ILE A 11 7.68 1.54 -8.04
C ILE A 11 8.36 1.94 -9.34
N THR A 12 8.69 0.93 -10.15
CA THR A 12 9.20 1.09 -11.52
C THR A 12 8.23 0.42 -12.50
N GLY A 13 8.23 0.81 -13.77
CA GLY A 13 7.25 0.35 -14.75
C GLY A 13 5.87 1.02 -14.59
N HIS A 14 4.82 0.33 -15.04
CA HIS A 14 3.45 0.82 -14.96
C HIS A 14 2.64 0.07 -13.91
N LEU A 15 2.09 0.82 -12.94
CA LEU A 15 1.17 0.31 -11.93
C LEU A 15 0.00 1.30 -11.75
N ASP A 16 -1.22 0.79 -11.70
CA ASP A 16 -2.45 1.53 -11.49
C ASP A 16 -3.21 0.93 -10.31
N ILE A 17 -3.59 1.78 -9.36
CA ILE A 17 -4.37 1.38 -8.19
C ILE A 17 -5.55 2.35 -8.03
N PHE A 18 -6.76 1.82 -8.12
CA PHE A 18 -7.98 2.62 -7.93
C PHE A 18 -9.10 1.80 -7.30
N VAL A 19 -10.09 2.51 -6.76
CA VAL A 19 -11.32 1.92 -6.22
C VAL A 19 -12.39 2.03 -7.29
N ALA A 20 -13.05 0.92 -7.61
CA ALA A 20 -14.25 0.93 -8.45
C ALA A 20 -15.48 0.62 -7.61
N ASP A 21 -16.49 1.46 -7.75
CA ASP A 21 -17.83 1.17 -7.25
C ASP A 21 -18.54 0.28 -8.26
N ARG A 22 -19.12 -0.81 -7.77
CA ARG A 22 -19.87 -1.80 -8.55
C ARG A 22 -21.31 -1.85 -8.07
N GLU A 23 -22.18 -2.15 -9.02
CA GLU A 23 -23.60 -2.36 -8.80
C GLU A 23 -24.08 -3.42 -9.78
N ASP A 24 -24.82 -4.39 -9.30
CA ASP A 24 -25.46 -5.41 -10.13
C ASP A 24 -26.84 -5.78 -9.57
N GLU A 25 -27.74 -6.24 -10.45
CA GLU A 25 -29.07 -6.71 -10.08
C GLU A 25 -29.10 -8.23 -10.21
N PHE A 26 -29.31 -8.92 -9.08
CA PHE A 26 -29.44 -10.36 -9.03
C PHE A 26 -30.75 -10.75 -8.35
N GLU A 27 -31.59 -11.51 -9.04
CA GLU A 27 -32.93 -11.94 -8.56
C GLU A 27 -33.86 -10.79 -8.10
N GLY A 28 -33.69 -9.59 -8.66
CA GLY A 28 -34.49 -8.41 -8.31
C GLY A 28 -33.99 -7.63 -7.09
N GLU A 29 -32.83 -8.02 -6.55
CA GLU A 29 -32.12 -7.25 -5.52
C GLU A 29 -30.89 -6.55 -6.13
N ILE A 30 -30.70 -5.27 -5.77
CA ILE A 30 -29.53 -4.49 -6.19
C ILE A 30 -28.43 -4.70 -5.14
N GLU A 31 -27.34 -5.33 -5.55
CA GLU A 31 -26.13 -5.47 -4.75
C GLU A 31 -25.12 -4.39 -5.15
N LYS A 32 -24.49 -3.75 -4.16
CA LYS A 32 -23.45 -2.73 -4.37
C LYS A 32 -22.22 -3.10 -3.57
N TRP A 33 -21.06 -3.05 -4.21
CA TRP A 33 -19.78 -3.32 -3.56
C TRP A 33 -18.68 -2.43 -4.12
N GLN A 34 -17.53 -2.44 -3.46
CA GLN A 34 -16.34 -1.75 -3.92
C GLN A 34 -15.25 -2.77 -4.20
N GLU A 35 -14.52 -2.57 -5.29
CA GLU A 35 -13.34 -3.34 -5.65
C GLU A 35 -12.12 -2.43 -5.62
N VAL A 36 -11.02 -2.91 -5.05
CA VAL A 36 -9.71 -2.28 -5.22
C VAL A 36 -9.01 -3.00 -6.37
N LEU A 37 -8.81 -2.28 -7.47
CA LEU A 37 -8.13 -2.82 -8.65
C LEU A 37 -6.65 -2.43 -8.58
N ILE A 38 -5.79 -3.43 -8.74
CA ILE A 38 -4.33 -3.27 -8.78
C ILE A 38 -3.88 -3.89 -10.10
N HIS A 39 -3.52 -3.06 -11.06
CA HIS A 39 -3.13 -3.49 -12.40
C HIS A 39 -1.74 -2.95 -12.74
N GLY A 40 -0.96 -3.72 -13.47
CA GLY A 40 0.34 -3.25 -13.92
C GLY A 40 0.92 -4.10 -15.03
N ASP A 41 1.97 -3.58 -15.65
CA ASP A 41 2.81 -4.38 -16.51
C ASP A 41 3.70 -5.32 -15.67
N PRO A 42 4.42 -6.28 -16.29
CA PRO A 42 5.26 -7.21 -15.52
C PRO A 42 6.31 -6.53 -14.65
N GLU A 43 6.79 -5.34 -15.00
CA GLU A 43 7.76 -4.59 -14.20
C GLU A 43 7.10 -3.93 -12.99
N GLY A 44 5.98 -3.23 -13.18
CA GLY A 44 5.16 -2.59 -12.15
C GLY A 44 4.66 -3.55 -11.09
N ILE A 45 4.17 -4.72 -11.51
CA ILE A 45 3.74 -5.75 -10.56
C ILE A 45 4.92 -6.31 -9.77
N ARG A 46 6.09 -6.51 -10.40
CA ARG A 46 7.28 -7.02 -9.71
C ARG A 46 7.85 -5.99 -8.74
N SER A 47 7.94 -4.73 -9.12
CA SER A 47 8.42 -3.65 -8.24
C SER A 47 7.48 -3.45 -7.05
N PHE A 48 6.16 -3.52 -7.27
CA PHE A 48 5.19 -3.51 -6.16
C PHE A 48 5.37 -4.70 -5.21
N ALA A 49 5.55 -5.91 -5.74
CA ALA A 49 5.83 -7.09 -4.90
C ALA A 49 7.14 -6.95 -4.10
N GLN A 50 8.17 -6.32 -4.68
CA GLN A 50 9.42 -6.02 -3.97
C GLN A 50 9.20 -5.04 -2.81
N LEU A 51 8.38 -4.01 -3.00
CA LEU A 51 7.99 -3.10 -1.93
C LEU A 51 7.23 -3.84 -0.81
N LEU A 52 6.29 -4.72 -1.16
CA LEU A 52 5.55 -5.53 -0.18
C LEU A 52 6.49 -6.42 0.64
N ASN A 53 7.45 -7.10 -0.02
CA ASN A 53 8.45 -7.91 0.68
C ASN A 53 9.35 -7.05 1.56
N LYS A 54 9.78 -5.88 1.08
CA LYS A 54 10.58 -4.91 1.86
C LYS A 54 9.87 -4.50 3.14
N ILE A 55 8.56 -4.24 3.08
CA ILE A 55 7.72 -3.90 4.25
C ILE A 55 7.56 -5.13 5.18
N ALA A 56 7.33 -6.32 4.61
CA ALA A 56 7.13 -7.54 5.39
C ALA A 56 8.39 -7.94 6.18
N ASP A 57 9.54 -7.88 5.53
CA ASP A 57 10.85 -8.24 6.11
C ASP A 57 11.43 -7.13 7.01
N PHE A 58 10.76 -5.98 7.07
CA PHE A 58 11.22 -4.84 7.83
C PHE A 58 11.20 -5.11 9.34
N ASN A 59 12.37 -5.15 9.95
CA ASN A 59 12.51 -5.21 11.40
C ASN A 59 12.45 -3.79 12.01
N GLN A 60 11.23 -3.34 12.30
CA GLN A 60 10.98 -2.01 12.86
C GLN A 60 11.55 -1.79 14.26
N GLU A 61 11.80 -2.85 15.04
CA GLU A 61 12.38 -2.75 16.39
C GLU A 61 13.81 -2.21 16.37
N ASN A 62 14.56 -2.48 15.30
CA ASN A 62 15.94 -2.07 15.16
C ASN A 62 16.13 -0.62 14.65
N ARG A 63 15.05 0.10 14.38
CA ARG A 63 15.09 1.44 13.76
C ARG A 63 14.96 2.53 14.80
N THR A 64 15.96 3.39 14.96
CA THR A 64 15.91 4.49 15.94
C THR A 64 15.08 5.69 15.49
N ASP A 65 14.80 5.78 14.20
CA ASP A 65 14.07 6.89 13.57
C ASP A 65 12.54 6.69 13.55
N LEU A 66 12.06 5.46 13.75
CA LEU A 66 10.63 5.19 13.92
C LEU A 66 10.26 5.25 15.43
N PRO A 67 9.30 6.10 15.84
CA PRO A 67 8.89 6.18 17.24
C PRO A 67 8.18 4.90 17.69
N ILE A 68 8.18 4.63 18.99
CA ILE A 68 7.32 3.61 19.61
C ILE A 68 5.87 3.96 19.30
N GLY A 69 5.06 2.97 18.92
CA GLY A 69 3.70 3.17 18.43
C GLY A 69 3.60 3.55 16.94
N GLY A 70 4.73 3.89 16.31
CA GLY A 70 4.83 4.15 14.86
C GLY A 70 4.74 2.86 14.03
N ARG A 71 4.42 3.02 12.74
CA ARG A 71 4.29 1.91 11.77
C ARG A 71 5.09 2.24 10.53
N GLU A 72 5.82 1.26 10.00
CA GLU A 72 6.46 1.40 8.70
C GLU A 72 5.39 1.49 7.62
N HIS A 73 5.47 2.52 6.77
CA HIS A 73 4.56 2.71 5.66
C HIS A 73 5.18 3.59 4.58
N TYR A 74 4.66 3.44 3.36
CA TYR A 74 5.09 4.12 2.15
C TYR A 74 3.89 4.80 1.51
N HIS A 75 4.12 6.01 1.00
CA HIS A 75 3.13 6.79 0.28
C HIS A 75 3.42 6.65 -1.22
N LEU A 76 2.47 6.10 -1.96
CA LEU A 76 2.52 5.98 -3.42
C LEU A 76 1.56 7.02 -4.02
N GLN A 77 2.11 7.99 -4.74
CA GLN A 77 1.36 9.11 -5.30
C GLN A 77 1.04 8.86 -6.79
N PRO A 78 -0.16 9.24 -7.25
CA PRO A 78 -0.48 9.26 -8.67
C PRO A 78 0.49 10.19 -9.40
N ASN A 79 0.87 9.82 -10.63
CA ASN A 79 1.77 10.56 -11.49
C ASN A 79 3.23 10.67 -10.97
N VAL A 80 3.58 9.95 -9.91
CA VAL A 80 4.97 9.84 -9.41
C VAL A 80 5.38 8.38 -9.33
N GLU A 81 4.79 7.61 -8.40
CA GLU A 81 4.98 6.17 -8.28
C GLU A 81 3.90 5.39 -9.03
N LEU A 82 2.70 5.95 -9.16
CA LEU A 82 1.55 5.31 -9.77
C LEU A 82 1.11 5.98 -11.08
N SER A 83 0.27 5.30 -11.82
CA SER A 83 -0.39 5.83 -13.01
C SER A 83 -1.24 7.05 -12.68
N LYS A 84 -1.48 7.92 -13.68
CA LYS A 84 -2.26 9.16 -13.49
C LYS A 84 -3.71 8.91 -13.10
N SER A 85 -4.25 7.75 -13.45
CA SER A 85 -5.61 7.30 -13.12
C SER A 85 -5.74 6.77 -11.70
N SER A 86 -4.62 6.56 -11.01
CA SER A 86 -4.63 5.98 -9.67
C SER A 86 -5.14 6.96 -8.62
N VAL A 87 -5.58 6.41 -7.49
CA VAL A 87 -5.73 7.15 -6.25
C VAL A 87 -4.41 7.16 -5.47
N ALA A 88 -4.24 8.07 -4.51
CA ALA A 88 -3.10 8.01 -3.60
C ALA A 88 -3.25 6.82 -2.65
N VAL A 89 -2.17 6.06 -2.47
CA VAL A 89 -2.16 4.82 -1.70
C VAL A 89 -1.11 4.88 -0.60
N ILE A 90 -1.47 4.39 0.59
CA ILE A 90 -0.52 4.13 1.67
C ILE A 90 -0.44 2.62 1.85
N VAL A 91 0.78 2.08 1.79
CA VAL A 91 1.05 0.64 2.01
C VAL A 91 1.99 0.52 3.21
N GLY A 92 1.65 -0.31 4.19
CA GLY A 92 2.44 -0.41 5.41
C GLY A 92 2.07 -1.57 6.32
N ARG A 93 2.83 -1.70 7.40
CA ARG A 93 2.59 -2.65 8.48
C ARG A 93 1.33 -2.26 9.26
N ILE A 94 0.57 -3.28 9.66
CA ILE A 94 -0.60 -3.07 10.52
C ILE A 94 -0.20 -2.91 12.00
N ASP A 95 0.83 -3.63 12.41
CA ASP A 95 1.34 -3.66 13.78
C ASP A 95 2.31 -2.52 14.09
N ALA A 96 2.14 -1.92 15.26
CA ALA A 96 2.98 -0.83 15.73
C ALA A 96 4.30 -1.30 16.34
N LYS A 97 5.35 -0.49 16.16
CA LYS A 97 6.68 -0.72 16.75
C LYS A 97 6.59 -0.73 18.28
N GLY A 98 7.26 -1.70 18.90
CA GLY A 98 7.41 -1.86 20.34
C GLY A 98 6.17 -2.39 21.08
N ALA A 99 4.98 -2.23 20.50
CA ALA A 99 3.71 -2.67 21.11
C ALA A 99 3.07 -3.86 20.38
N GLY A 100 3.29 -3.98 19.07
CA GLY A 100 2.59 -4.97 18.23
C GLY A 100 1.11 -4.63 17.98
N ASP A 101 0.62 -3.50 18.48
CA ASP A 101 -0.78 -3.11 18.42
C ASP A 101 -1.23 -2.77 17.00
N PHE A 102 -2.41 -3.25 16.63
CA PHE A 102 -3.07 -2.89 15.37
C PHE A 102 -3.88 -1.59 15.56
N TYR A 103 -4.28 -0.92 14.48
CA TYR A 103 -5.05 0.32 14.59
C TYR A 103 -6.53 0.04 14.94
N ASP A 104 -7.19 0.98 15.63
CA ASP A 104 -8.55 0.81 16.20
C ASP A 104 -9.62 0.37 15.20
N ARG A 105 -9.48 0.76 13.93
CA ARG A 105 -10.41 0.38 12.85
C ARG A 105 -10.25 -1.07 12.38
N TYR A 106 -9.14 -1.73 12.71
CA TYR A 106 -8.92 -3.10 12.26
C TYR A 106 -9.87 -4.07 12.96
N VAL A 107 -10.54 -4.89 12.16
CA VAL A 107 -11.29 -6.05 12.63
C VAL A 107 -10.58 -7.29 12.10
N ALA A 108 -10.22 -8.20 12.99
CA ALA A 108 -9.57 -9.45 12.61
C ALA A 108 -10.50 -10.29 11.73
N LYS A 109 -9.92 -10.97 10.74
CA LYS A 109 -10.65 -12.00 10.00
C LYS A 109 -11.02 -13.14 10.94
N ASP A 110 -12.14 -13.81 10.64
CA ASP A 110 -12.48 -15.07 11.31
C ASP A 110 -11.36 -16.11 11.08
N ALA A 111 -11.16 -16.97 12.08
CA ALA A 111 -10.10 -17.98 12.09
C ALA A 111 -10.49 -19.24 11.30
#